data_AF-A0A1L7XBL7-F1
#
_entry.id   AF-A0A1L7XBL7-F1
#
_cell.length_a   1.000
_cell.length_b   1.000
_cell.length_c   1.000
_cell.angle_alpha   90.00
_cell.angle_beta   90.00
_cell.angle_gamma   90.00
#
_symmetry.space_group_name_H-M   'P 1'
#
loop_
_entity.id
_entity.type
_entity.pdbx_description
1 polymer ?
#
loop_
_entity_poly.entity_id
_entity_poly.type
_entity_poly.pdbx_seq_one_letter_code
_entity_poly.pdbx_strand_id
1 'polypeptide(L)'
;MEVTKFVVSGRDKAKLYGDYSSYRTQLANRIHNLRRKLGIATKKPPAKYTNKAPVTAEDIGRNNEFIHLLLLTSERAWANAMSMREIHSAEKKGITGSTRSHIISRLHKAHTYAKNLFELLTDSQTKASSGDVLEARAYAASLAGAMEFEKQNWEDCVKSYSEARIIYSALATATKSEMFKDLLSDPVDPSIRYGAYQMRLPRTVAIPTIARKYFPRLEATLVAEVEKLDPDVLNEQPTRARAGAAESGDVPKTITWRSRTVDIEDAAIAGALASVKAAAKKLSETLSSVTAVQAKERASAYDDILIASQDAVDATKRAIDELVGEGVGQGDKRMQSLQITRTAVSYEMVSWRIGRNRVLVGERDGTSPDSPIVHQSKKKNRKPVKEEGTGQKLAHFREKAVLYDAILQSLDSIKELPGVAADSAFLEELEAKHQYFSALKCLIIARSHALLSNPKNALALLTRASEKSTAAHQHLSSSMDTSDSSPPNITISPSEASHLKSLLDGEVQRYRALVELSNLSSTSNQNSDSINRQPWIERLNEYPAKNVDLENLVSYPPKVEPIPVKPLFFDAAWNYIEYPGREVEEKVENGVKGAGADVSEKGTDQAGQQKKGWFGFGR
;
A
#
# COMPACT_ATOMS: atom_id res chain seq x y z
N MET A 1 -1.94 -43.21 22.40
CA MET A 1 -1.44 -43.99 21.25
C MET A 1 -1.56 -43.13 20.01
N GLU A 2 -0.49 -42.45 19.59
CA GLU A 2 -0.54 -41.42 18.54
C GLU A 2 -0.65 -42.05 17.13
N VAL A 3 -1.85 -42.53 16.77
CA VAL A 3 -2.14 -43.23 15.51
C VAL A 3 -1.82 -42.33 14.32
N THR A 4 -2.31 -41.10 14.36
CA THR A 4 -2.24 -40.15 13.26
C THR A 4 -0.82 -39.66 13.04
N LYS A 5 -0.11 -39.33 14.13
CA LYS A 5 1.32 -38.97 14.09
C LYS A 5 2.21 -40.09 13.55
N PHE A 6 1.93 -41.34 13.91
CA PHE A 6 2.67 -42.49 13.38
C PHE A 6 2.50 -42.61 11.86
N VAL A 7 1.26 -42.44 11.37
CA VAL A 7 0.94 -42.47 9.94
C VAL A 7 1.59 -41.30 9.21
N VAL A 8 1.39 -40.07 9.68
CA VAL A 8 1.91 -38.86 9.01
C VAL A 8 3.44 -38.87 9.00
N SER A 9 4.10 -39.18 10.11
CA SER A 9 5.56 -39.34 10.15
C SER A 9 6.05 -40.44 9.19
N GLY A 10 5.27 -41.50 9.01
CA GLY A 10 5.55 -42.55 8.03
C GLY A 10 5.47 -42.03 6.59
N ARG A 11 4.44 -41.24 6.27
CA ARG A 11 4.23 -40.65 4.95
C ARG A 11 5.24 -39.56 4.63
N ASP A 12 5.61 -38.71 5.58
CA ASP A 12 6.60 -37.64 5.37
C ASP A 12 7.98 -38.22 5.10
N LYS A 13 8.39 -39.24 5.86
CA LYS A 13 9.64 -39.98 5.61
C LYS A 13 9.67 -40.64 4.22
N ALA A 14 8.51 -41.04 3.71
CA ALA A 14 8.39 -41.55 2.35
C ALA A 14 8.52 -40.44 1.32
N LYS A 15 7.71 -39.37 1.45
CA LYS A 15 7.70 -38.21 0.55
C LYS A 15 9.08 -37.55 0.41
N LEU A 16 9.89 -37.57 1.47
CA LEU A 16 11.18 -36.88 1.49
C LEU A 16 12.28 -37.60 0.67
N TYR A 17 12.18 -38.92 0.47
CA TYR A 17 13.25 -39.71 -0.16
C TYR A 17 12.79 -40.72 -1.23
N GLY A 18 11.49 -40.83 -1.54
CA GLY A 18 11.07 -41.71 -2.64
C GLY A 18 9.58 -41.78 -2.96
N ASP A 19 9.26 -42.62 -3.93
CA ASP A 19 7.92 -42.85 -4.47
C ASP A 19 7.02 -43.69 -3.54
N TYR A 20 5.71 -43.67 -3.77
CA TYR A 20 4.76 -44.52 -3.02
C TYR A 20 5.05 -46.03 -3.15
N SER A 21 5.70 -46.45 -4.25
CA SER A 21 6.14 -47.83 -4.47
C SER A 21 7.22 -48.26 -3.46
N SER A 22 8.20 -47.39 -3.21
CA SER A 22 9.27 -47.55 -2.22
C SER A 22 8.70 -47.53 -0.80
N TYR A 23 7.71 -46.67 -0.54
CA TYR A 23 7.02 -46.68 0.75
C TYR A 23 6.32 -48.03 1.01
N ARG A 24 5.62 -48.57 0.00
CA ARG A 24 4.94 -49.86 0.10
C ARG A 24 5.90 -51.02 0.42
N THR A 25 7.10 -51.04 -0.17
CA THR A 25 8.10 -52.10 0.12
C THR A 25 8.66 -51.97 1.53
N GLN A 26 8.95 -50.74 1.98
CA GLN A 26 9.37 -50.47 3.36
C GLN A 26 8.30 -50.92 4.37
N LEU A 27 7.03 -50.60 4.13
CA LEU A 27 5.91 -51.05 4.97
C LEU A 27 5.80 -52.57 4.99
N ALA A 28 5.97 -53.25 3.86
CA ALA A 28 5.95 -54.71 3.82
C ALA A 28 7.04 -55.33 4.70
N ASN A 29 8.26 -54.77 4.68
CA ASN A 29 9.37 -55.21 5.51
C ASN A 29 9.10 -54.95 7.01
N ARG A 30 8.56 -53.78 7.35
CA ARG A 30 8.16 -53.45 8.74
C ARG A 30 7.08 -54.40 9.27
N ILE A 31 6.05 -54.69 8.46
CA ILE A 31 5.00 -55.66 8.81
C ILE A 31 5.60 -57.05 9.04
N HIS A 32 6.55 -57.47 8.21
CA HIS A 32 7.23 -58.76 8.37
C HIS A 32 8.02 -58.84 9.67
N ASN A 33 8.79 -57.80 9.99
CA ASN A 33 9.56 -57.72 11.22
C ASN A 33 8.66 -57.71 12.47
N LEU A 34 7.56 -56.96 12.44
CA LEU A 34 6.58 -56.96 13.53
C LEU A 34 5.91 -58.32 13.71
N ARG A 35 5.54 -58.99 12.61
CA ARG A 35 4.99 -60.35 12.69
C ARG A 35 5.99 -61.34 13.29
N ARG A 36 7.29 -61.19 13.03
CA ARG A 36 8.34 -61.99 13.69
C ARG A 36 8.42 -61.68 15.18
N LYS A 37 8.42 -60.40 15.56
CA LYS A 37 8.43 -59.95 16.97
C LYS A 37 7.21 -60.47 17.75
N LEU A 38 6.03 -60.44 17.15
CA LEU A 38 4.77 -60.88 17.75
C LEU A 38 4.55 -62.41 17.65
N GLY A 39 5.47 -63.17 17.07
CA GLY A 39 5.32 -64.63 16.90
C GLY A 39 4.25 -65.08 15.88
N ILE A 40 3.62 -64.14 15.16
CA ILE A 40 2.59 -64.39 14.12
C ILE A 40 3.22 -64.81 12.78
N ALA A 41 4.54 -64.68 12.64
CA ALA A 41 5.25 -65.04 11.41
C ALA A 41 5.16 -66.56 11.15
N THR A 42 4.77 -66.92 9.93
CA THR A 42 4.82 -68.29 9.43
C THR A 42 6.28 -68.75 9.36
N LYS A 43 6.71 -69.59 10.30
CA LYS A 43 8.10 -70.06 10.43
C LYS A 43 8.60 -70.90 9.25
N LYS A 44 7.67 -71.52 8.49
CA LYS A 44 7.89 -72.22 7.21
C LYS A 44 6.71 -71.91 6.28
N PRO A 45 6.88 -71.83 4.95
CA PRO A 45 5.74 -71.76 4.03
C PRO A 45 4.96 -73.08 4.14
N PRO A 46 3.74 -73.09 4.69
CA PRO A 46 2.93 -74.30 4.67
C PRO A 46 2.52 -74.61 3.22
N ALA A 47 2.37 -75.88 2.87
CA ALA A 47 1.89 -76.30 1.55
C ALA A 47 0.47 -75.75 1.22
N LYS A 48 -0.28 -75.34 2.24
CA LYS A 48 -1.57 -74.66 2.13
C LYS A 48 -1.58 -73.42 3.02
N TYR A 49 -2.05 -72.30 2.47
CA TYR A 49 -2.19 -71.05 3.23
C TYR A 49 -3.24 -71.19 4.33
N THR A 50 -2.86 -70.92 5.58
CA THR A 50 -3.78 -70.77 6.70
C THR A 50 -4.03 -69.29 6.97
N ASN A 51 -5.29 -68.91 7.18
CA ASN A 51 -5.63 -67.54 7.58
C ASN A 51 -4.97 -67.23 8.93
N LYS A 52 -4.32 -66.07 9.00
CA LYS A 52 -3.73 -65.59 10.26
C LYS A 52 -4.85 -65.24 11.22
N ALA A 53 -4.66 -65.54 12.50
CA ALA A 53 -5.62 -65.19 13.54
C ALA A 53 -5.92 -63.68 13.50
N PRO A 54 -7.20 -63.27 13.60
CA PRO A 54 -7.56 -61.86 13.70
C PRO A 54 -7.00 -61.29 15.01
N VAL A 55 -6.61 -60.01 14.99
CA VAL A 55 -6.16 -59.30 16.19
C VAL A 55 -7.36 -59.10 17.10
N THR A 56 -7.24 -59.46 18.38
CA THR A 56 -8.31 -59.29 19.38
C THR A 56 -8.05 -58.08 20.28
N ALA A 57 -9.08 -57.59 20.98
CA ALA A 57 -8.96 -56.47 21.91
C ALA A 57 -8.03 -56.79 23.10
N GLU A 58 -8.01 -58.05 23.56
CA GLU A 58 -7.08 -58.54 24.58
C GLU A 58 -5.61 -58.42 24.16
N ASP A 59 -5.32 -58.72 22.89
CA ASP A 59 -3.95 -58.66 22.36
C ASP A 59 -3.42 -57.22 22.35
N ILE A 60 -4.29 -56.26 22.03
CA ILE A 60 -3.96 -54.83 22.07
C ILE A 60 -3.66 -54.38 23.50
N GLY A 61 -4.49 -54.79 24.47
CA GLY A 61 -4.27 -54.48 25.88
C GLY A 61 -2.98 -55.07 26.45
N ARG A 62 -2.49 -56.19 25.87
CA ARG A 62 -1.20 -56.81 26.23
C ARG A 62 -0.01 -56.13 25.54
N ASN A 63 -0.15 -55.72 24.29
CA ASN A 63 0.94 -55.13 23.51
C ASN A 63 0.47 -54.13 22.45
N ASN A 64 0.92 -52.89 22.55
CA ASN A 64 0.60 -51.82 21.60
C ASN A 64 1.11 -52.08 20.17
N GLU A 65 2.07 -52.99 19.98
CA GLU A 65 2.60 -53.37 18.66
C GLU A 65 1.53 -54.01 17.74
N PHE A 66 0.46 -54.57 18.30
CA PHE A 66 -0.68 -55.06 17.51
C PHE A 66 -1.41 -53.92 16.78
N ILE A 67 -1.43 -52.71 17.33
CA ILE A 67 -1.99 -51.53 16.66
C ILE A 67 -1.09 -51.10 15.50
N HIS A 68 0.22 -51.06 15.72
CA HIS A 68 1.17 -50.77 14.65
C HIS A 68 1.07 -51.79 13.51
N LEU A 69 0.79 -53.06 13.81
CA LEU A 69 0.54 -54.08 12.80
C LEU A 69 -0.68 -53.72 11.93
N LEU A 70 -1.81 -53.36 12.53
CA LEU A 70 -3.03 -52.96 11.81
C LEU A 70 -2.80 -51.69 10.98
N LEU A 71 -2.18 -50.66 11.56
CA LEU A 71 -1.85 -49.40 10.89
C LEU A 71 -0.89 -49.58 9.71
N LEU A 72 0.16 -50.38 9.86
CA LEU A 72 1.07 -50.64 8.75
C LEU A 72 0.38 -51.45 7.65
N THR A 73 -0.57 -52.33 7.99
CA THR A 73 -1.35 -53.06 6.98
C THR A 73 -2.34 -52.17 6.22
N SER A 74 -2.98 -51.19 6.89
CA SER A 74 -3.82 -50.18 6.22
C SER A 74 -2.97 -49.26 5.34
N GLU A 75 -1.86 -48.73 5.86
CA GLU A 75 -0.96 -47.86 5.11
C GLU A 75 -0.34 -48.57 3.90
N ARG A 76 -0.03 -49.86 3.99
CA ARG A 76 0.50 -50.61 2.83
C ARG A 76 -0.54 -50.72 1.71
N ALA A 77 -1.82 -50.87 2.06
CA ALA A 77 -2.91 -50.91 1.10
C ALA A 77 -3.14 -49.53 0.49
N TRP A 78 -3.10 -48.47 1.30
CA TRP A 78 -3.17 -47.07 0.87
C TRP A 78 -2.01 -46.68 -0.06
N ALA A 79 -0.76 -46.97 0.32
CA ALA A 79 0.44 -46.72 -0.49
C ALA A 79 0.37 -47.43 -1.84
N ASN A 80 -0.22 -48.63 -1.90
CA ASN A 80 -0.44 -49.30 -3.17
C ASN A 80 -1.42 -48.54 -4.06
N ALA A 81 -2.55 -48.09 -3.51
CA ALA A 81 -3.53 -47.28 -4.24
C ALA A 81 -2.88 -45.99 -4.77
N MET A 82 -2.11 -45.30 -3.93
CA MET A 82 -1.43 -44.06 -4.29
C MET A 82 -0.34 -44.27 -5.35
N SER A 83 0.43 -45.37 -5.28
CA SER A 83 1.42 -45.70 -6.32
C SER A 83 0.76 -45.93 -7.69
N MET A 84 -0.42 -46.57 -7.71
CA MET A 84 -1.15 -46.76 -8.96
C MET A 84 -1.69 -45.42 -9.49
N ARG A 85 -2.17 -44.55 -8.59
CA ARG A 85 -2.65 -43.21 -8.97
C ARG A 85 -1.52 -42.35 -9.53
N GLU A 86 -0.33 -42.40 -8.94
CA GLU A 86 0.86 -41.69 -9.39
C GLU A 86 1.29 -42.15 -10.78
N ILE A 87 1.38 -43.47 -11.03
CA ILE A 87 1.73 -44.03 -12.35
C ILE A 87 0.80 -43.53 -13.46
N HIS A 88 -0.52 -43.50 -13.20
CA HIS A 88 -1.50 -43.06 -14.19
C HIS A 88 -1.71 -41.53 -14.24
N SER A 89 -1.14 -40.76 -13.31
CA SER A 89 -1.22 -39.29 -13.34
C SER A 89 -0.41 -38.67 -14.49
N ALA A 90 0.61 -39.37 -14.98
CA ALA A 90 1.44 -38.96 -16.12
C ALA A 90 0.80 -39.31 -17.49
N GLU A 91 -0.22 -40.16 -17.52
CA GLU A 91 -0.82 -40.63 -18.76
C GLU A 91 -1.91 -39.67 -19.26
N LYS A 92 -1.78 -39.19 -20.51
CA LYS A 92 -2.74 -38.26 -21.15
C LYS A 92 -4.17 -38.81 -21.28
N LYS A 93 -4.37 -40.13 -21.18
CA LYS A 93 -5.67 -40.79 -21.34
C LYS A 93 -6.46 -40.93 -20.02
N GLY A 94 -5.94 -40.39 -18.91
CA GLY A 94 -6.55 -40.50 -17.59
C GLY A 94 -6.54 -41.93 -17.04
N ILE A 95 -7.06 -42.10 -15.82
CA ILE A 95 -7.11 -43.41 -15.14
C ILE A 95 -8.19 -44.29 -15.78
N THR A 96 -7.80 -45.44 -16.34
CA THR A 96 -8.75 -46.43 -16.90
C THR A 96 -9.72 -46.98 -15.85
N GLY A 97 -10.91 -47.42 -16.26
CA GLY A 97 -11.93 -47.94 -15.33
C GLY A 97 -11.47 -49.18 -14.53
N SER A 98 -10.68 -50.07 -15.13
CA SER A 98 -10.15 -51.26 -14.45
C SER A 98 -9.09 -50.90 -13.41
N THR A 99 -8.19 -49.96 -13.72
CA THR A 99 -7.17 -49.50 -12.77
C THR A 99 -7.80 -48.70 -11.63
N ARG A 100 -8.82 -47.87 -11.91
CA ARG A 100 -9.63 -47.21 -10.88
C ARG A 100 -10.33 -48.20 -9.95
N SER A 101 -10.95 -49.26 -10.49
CA SER A 101 -11.57 -50.31 -9.68
C SER A 101 -10.56 -51.00 -8.75
N HIS A 102 -9.32 -51.22 -9.23
CA HIS A 102 -8.25 -51.76 -8.39
C HIS A 102 -7.79 -50.76 -7.32
N ILE A 103 -7.68 -49.47 -7.63
CA ILE A 103 -7.39 -48.40 -6.65
C ILE A 103 -8.46 -48.40 -5.55
N ILE A 104 -9.74 -48.38 -5.93
CA ILE A 104 -10.88 -48.44 -5.00
C ILE A 104 -10.81 -49.68 -4.12
N SER A 105 -10.51 -50.85 -4.69
CA SER A 105 -10.37 -52.10 -3.94
C SER A 105 -9.25 -52.06 -2.90
N ARG A 106 -8.14 -51.36 -3.20
CA ARG A 106 -7.04 -51.16 -2.25
C ARG A 106 -7.37 -50.16 -1.16
N LEU A 107 -8.07 -49.07 -1.49
CA LEU A 107 -8.54 -48.09 -0.50
C LEU A 107 -9.63 -48.69 0.41
N HIS A 108 -10.56 -49.46 -0.14
CA HIS A 108 -11.55 -50.22 0.64
C HIS A 108 -10.85 -51.13 1.64
N LYS A 109 -9.83 -51.88 1.20
CA LYS A 109 -9.02 -52.73 2.09
C LYS A 109 -8.29 -51.93 3.17
N ALA A 110 -7.76 -50.74 2.85
CA ALA A 110 -7.13 -49.85 3.83
C ALA A 110 -8.15 -49.39 4.88
N HIS A 111 -9.34 -48.95 4.43
CA HIS A 111 -10.44 -48.55 5.28
C HIS A 111 -10.93 -49.70 6.17
N THR A 112 -11.09 -50.93 5.67
CA THR A 112 -11.48 -52.09 6.49
C THR A 112 -10.50 -52.32 7.64
N TYR A 113 -9.19 -52.23 7.41
CA TYR A 113 -8.20 -52.39 8.49
C TYR A 113 -8.25 -51.24 9.51
N ALA A 114 -8.47 -50.00 9.05
CA ALA A 114 -8.62 -48.85 9.94
C ALA A 114 -9.93 -48.90 10.74
N LYS A 115 -11.02 -49.36 10.13
CA LYS A 115 -12.31 -49.58 10.78
C LYS A 115 -12.22 -50.68 11.84
N ASN A 116 -11.58 -51.81 11.52
CA ASN A 116 -11.33 -52.87 12.51
C ASN A 116 -10.48 -52.34 13.68
N LEU A 117 -9.49 -51.48 13.43
CA LEU A 117 -8.71 -50.87 14.50
C LEU A 117 -9.59 -49.98 15.39
N PHE A 118 -10.45 -49.15 14.79
CA PHE A 118 -11.39 -48.32 15.53
C PHE A 118 -12.35 -49.16 16.39
N GLU A 119 -12.98 -50.19 15.83
CA GLU A 119 -13.88 -51.11 16.56
C GLU A 119 -13.17 -51.82 17.72
N LEU A 120 -11.91 -52.21 17.54
CA LEU A 120 -11.13 -52.81 18.62
C LEU A 120 -10.79 -51.81 19.73
N LEU A 121 -10.53 -50.54 19.39
CA LEU A 121 -10.20 -49.49 20.36
C LEU A 121 -11.43 -49.00 21.15
N THR A 122 -12.65 -49.18 20.60
CA THR A 122 -13.89 -48.90 21.34
C THR A 122 -14.15 -49.88 22.47
N ASP A 123 -13.52 -51.06 22.44
CA ASP A 123 -13.69 -52.07 23.48
C ASP A 123 -12.90 -51.69 24.76
N SER A 124 -13.55 -51.83 25.91
CA SER A 124 -13.05 -51.40 27.22
C SER A 124 -11.74 -52.08 27.63
N GLN A 125 -11.38 -53.19 26.98
CA GLN A 125 -10.20 -53.99 27.30
C GLN A 125 -8.88 -53.36 26.82
N THR A 126 -8.94 -52.41 25.88
CA THR A 126 -7.74 -51.84 25.23
C THR A 126 -7.06 -50.71 26.01
N LYS A 127 -7.67 -50.24 27.12
CA LYS A 127 -7.21 -49.08 27.92
C LYS A 127 -6.94 -47.82 27.06
N ALA A 128 -7.62 -47.68 25.92
CA ALA A 128 -7.45 -46.54 25.02
C ALA A 128 -8.07 -45.26 25.62
N SER A 129 -7.44 -44.12 25.36
CA SER A 129 -8.01 -42.82 25.72
C SER A 129 -9.11 -42.42 24.73
N SER A 130 -10.06 -41.57 25.14
CA SER A 130 -11.09 -41.04 24.22
C SER A 130 -10.47 -40.32 23.02
N GLY A 131 -9.33 -39.65 23.21
CA GLY A 131 -8.56 -39.04 22.13
C GLY A 131 -8.02 -40.06 21.12
N ASP A 132 -7.54 -41.22 21.58
CA ASP A 132 -7.02 -42.28 20.70
C ASP A 132 -8.13 -42.93 19.85
N VAL A 133 -9.31 -43.11 20.44
CA VAL A 133 -10.51 -43.62 19.74
C VAL A 133 -10.93 -42.63 18.65
N LEU A 134 -10.96 -41.34 18.97
CA LEU A 134 -11.26 -40.27 18.00
C LEU A 134 -10.21 -40.16 16.90
N GLU A 135 -8.92 -40.30 17.22
CA GLU A 135 -7.85 -40.35 16.22
C GLU A 135 -8.01 -41.53 15.24
N ALA A 136 -8.28 -42.73 15.78
CA ALA A 136 -8.51 -43.92 14.95
C ALA A 136 -9.74 -43.75 14.05
N ARG A 137 -10.81 -43.14 14.59
CA ARG A 137 -12.03 -42.81 13.84
C ARG A 137 -11.77 -41.81 12.73
N ALA A 138 -11.07 -40.71 13.02
CA ALA A 138 -10.72 -39.70 12.02
C ALA A 138 -9.83 -40.29 10.92
N TYR A 139 -8.90 -41.19 11.27
CA TYR A 139 -8.09 -41.91 10.30
C TYR A 139 -8.95 -42.83 9.40
N ALA A 140 -9.87 -43.61 9.99
CA ALA A 140 -10.79 -44.46 9.24
C ALA A 140 -11.70 -43.65 8.30
N ALA A 141 -12.24 -42.52 8.77
CA ALA A 141 -13.07 -41.59 8.00
C ALA A 141 -12.28 -40.93 6.85
N SER A 142 -11.01 -40.58 7.07
CA SER A 142 -10.14 -40.02 6.02
C SER A 142 -9.87 -41.01 4.88
N LEU A 143 -9.73 -42.31 5.20
CA LEU A 143 -9.58 -43.38 4.21
C LEU A 143 -10.91 -43.70 3.52
N ALA A 144 -12.04 -43.60 4.24
CA ALA A 144 -13.37 -43.72 3.64
C ALA A 144 -13.63 -42.59 2.63
N GLY A 145 -13.31 -41.35 3.01
CA GLY A 145 -13.37 -40.20 2.11
C GLY A 145 -12.51 -40.40 0.86
N ALA A 146 -11.27 -40.87 1.01
CA ALA A 146 -10.39 -41.15 -0.13
C ALA A 146 -10.96 -42.23 -1.05
N MET A 147 -11.60 -43.26 -0.50
CA MET A 147 -12.26 -44.31 -1.28
C MET A 147 -13.47 -43.77 -2.05
N GLU A 148 -14.35 -43.00 -1.41
CA GLU A 148 -15.56 -42.43 -2.05
C GLU A 148 -15.19 -41.37 -3.09
N PHE A 149 -14.11 -40.62 -2.87
CA PHE A 149 -13.55 -39.68 -3.85
C PHE A 149 -13.16 -40.40 -5.16
N GLU A 150 -12.43 -41.51 -5.06
CA GLU A 150 -12.04 -42.31 -6.25
C GLU A 150 -13.25 -43.00 -6.91
N LYS A 151 -14.31 -43.32 -6.14
CA LYS A 151 -15.60 -43.80 -6.68
C LYS A 151 -16.42 -42.70 -7.37
N GLN A 152 -16.04 -41.43 -7.23
CA GLN A 152 -16.82 -40.27 -7.68
C GLN A 152 -18.19 -40.13 -6.99
N ASN A 153 -18.34 -40.68 -5.79
CA ASN A 153 -19.53 -40.51 -4.98
C ASN A 153 -19.34 -39.28 -4.07
N TRP A 154 -19.71 -38.10 -4.56
CA TRP A 154 -19.36 -36.82 -3.94
C TRP A 154 -20.05 -36.58 -2.60
N GLU A 155 -21.29 -37.05 -2.43
CA GLU A 155 -22.04 -36.85 -1.18
C GLU A 155 -21.41 -37.60 -0.02
N ASP A 156 -21.15 -38.90 -0.18
CA ASP A 156 -20.56 -39.71 0.89
C ASP A 156 -19.07 -39.40 1.11
N CYS A 157 -18.38 -38.94 0.06
CA CYS A 157 -17.05 -38.36 0.15
C CYS A 157 -17.04 -37.13 1.07
N VAL A 158 -17.94 -36.15 0.84
CA VAL A 158 -18.02 -34.95 1.68
C VAL A 158 -18.46 -35.29 3.10
N LYS A 159 -19.39 -36.22 3.31
CA LYS A 159 -19.76 -36.71 4.66
C LYS A 159 -18.53 -37.29 5.39
N SER A 160 -17.82 -38.23 4.78
CA SER A 160 -16.67 -38.90 5.40
C SER A 160 -15.51 -37.93 5.68
N TYR A 161 -15.21 -37.03 4.75
CA TYR A 161 -14.19 -36.01 4.97
C TYR A 161 -14.63 -34.93 5.97
N SER A 162 -15.92 -34.59 6.04
CA SER A 162 -16.44 -33.65 7.04
C SER A 162 -16.30 -34.20 8.46
N GLU A 163 -16.52 -35.51 8.64
CA GLU A 163 -16.28 -36.21 9.90
C GLU A 163 -14.80 -36.13 10.29
N ALA A 164 -13.89 -36.49 9.37
CA ALA A 164 -12.45 -36.37 9.60
C ALA A 164 -12.03 -34.92 9.90
N ARG A 165 -12.59 -33.94 9.19
CA ARG A 165 -12.29 -32.51 9.34
C ARG A 165 -12.64 -31.99 10.73
N ILE A 166 -13.82 -32.33 11.22
CA ILE A 166 -14.32 -31.91 12.53
C ILE A 166 -13.49 -32.53 13.65
N ILE A 167 -13.26 -33.85 13.60
CA ILE A 167 -12.48 -34.54 14.63
C ILE A 167 -11.03 -34.01 14.66
N TYR A 168 -10.36 -33.90 13.50
CA TYR A 168 -9.01 -33.35 13.45
C TYR A 168 -8.95 -31.89 13.88
N SER A 169 -9.99 -31.09 13.63
CA SER A 169 -10.03 -29.70 14.11
C SER A 169 -10.16 -29.60 15.63
N ALA A 170 -10.99 -30.45 16.25
CA ALA A 170 -11.12 -30.52 17.71
C ALA A 170 -9.80 -31.00 18.35
N LEU A 171 -9.17 -32.03 17.77
CA LEU A 171 -7.86 -32.52 18.20
C LEU A 171 -6.76 -31.47 18.02
N ALA A 172 -6.77 -30.69 16.93
CA ALA A 172 -5.83 -29.60 16.70
C ALA A 172 -5.98 -28.47 17.74
N THR A 173 -7.21 -28.15 18.16
CA THR A 173 -7.44 -27.17 19.25
C THR A 173 -6.94 -27.70 20.59
N ALA A 174 -7.27 -28.96 20.92
CA ALA A 174 -6.90 -29.56 22.20
C ALA A 174 -5.38 -29.75 22.36
N THR A 175 -4.69 -30.22 21.32
CA THR A 175 -3.26 -30.52 21.37
C THR A 175 -2.35 -29.37 20.90
N LYS A 176 -2.91 -28.34 20.24
CA LYS A 176 -2.17 -27.24 19.58
C LYS A 176 -1.08 -27.73 18.61
N SER A 177 -1.21 -28.94 18.09
CA SER A 177 -0.25 -29.54 17.16
C SER A 177 -0.46 -29.03 15.73
N GLU A 178 0.63 -28.63 15.07
CA GLU A 178 0.64 -28.16 13.67
C GLU A 178 0.36 -29.31 12.68
N MET A 179 0.73 -30.55 13.05
CA MET A 179 0.54 -31.75 12.22
C MET A 179 -0.91 -31.96 11.77
N PHE A 180 -1.88 -31.65 12.64
CA PHE A 180 -3.29 -31.77 12.29
C PHE A 180 -3.71 -30.69 11.30
N LYS A 181 -3.14 -29.47 11.38
CA LYS A 181 -3.43 -28.41 10.41
C LYS A 181 -2.92 -28.78 9.02
N ASP A 182 -1.76 -29.42 8.93
CA ASP A 182 -1.19 -29.89 7.67
C ASP A 182 -2.05 -31.00 7.04
N LEU A 183 -2.52 -31.95 7.85
CA LEU A 183 -3.43 -33.00 7.36
C LEU A 183 -4.79 -32.45 6.89
N LEU A 184 -5.23 -31.35 7.49
CA LEU A 184 -6.45 -30.65 7.09
C LEU A 184 -6.26 -29.87 5.79
N SER A 185 -5.11 -29.17 5.63
CA SER A 185 -4.81 -28.39 4.43
C SER A 185 -4.55 -29.28 3.20
N ASP A 186 -3.95 -30.46 3.38
CA ASP A 186 -3.79 -31.50 2.36
C ASP A 186 -3.83 -32.91 2.99
N PRO A 187 -4.81 -33.79 2.67
CA PRO A 187 -5.72 -33.78 1.52
C PRO A 187 -7.19 -33.42 1.83
N VAL A 188 -7.56 -33.14 3.08
CA VAL A 188 -8.98 -33.08 3.50
C VAL A 188 -9.72 -31.86 2.91
N ASP A 189 -9.21 -30.64 3.11
CA ASP A 189 -9.88 -29.40 2.66
C ASP A 189 -10.02 -29.32 1.12
N PRO A 190 -9.00 -29.66 0.31
CA PRO A 190 -9.13 -29.71 -1.15
C PRO A 190 -10.17 -30.74 -1.62
N SER A 191 -10.23 -31.91 -0.97
CA SER A 191 -11.19 -32.96 -1.33
C SER A 191 -12.63 -32.56 -1.02
N ILE A 192 -12.88 -31.88 0.11
CA ILE A 192 -14.20 -31.34 0.46
C ILE A 192 -14.61 -30.27 -0.55
N ARG A 193 -13.70 -29.36 -0.91
CA ARG A 193 -13.99 -28.28 -1.86
C ARG A 193 -14.31 -28.82 -3.25
N TYR A 194 -13.53 -29.80 -3.72
CA TYR A 194 -13.80 -30.46 -5.00
C TYR A 194 -15.13 -31.23 -4.99
N GLY A 195 -15.42 -31.97 -3.92
CA GLY A 195 -16.71 -32.67 -3.77
C GLY A 195 -17.90 -31.70 -3.74
N ALA A 196 -17.77 -30.57 -3.02
CA ALA A 196 -18.79 -29.53 -2.98
C ALA A 196 -19.02 -28.86 -4.35
N TYR A 197 -17.95 -28.65 -5.11
CA TYR A 197 -18.03 -28.14 -6.48
C TYR A 197 -18.81 -29.10 -7.39
N GLN A 198 -18.52 -30.40 -7.32
CA GLN A 198 -19.23 -31.41 -8.11
C GLN A 198 -20.72 -31.54 -7.71
N MET A 199 -21.05 -31.29 -6.45
CA MET A 199 -22.43 -31.20 -5.95
C MET A 199 -23.13 -29.87 -6.29
N ARG A 200 -22.47 -28.95 -6.98
CA ARG A 200 -22.99 -27.62 -7.36
C ARG A 200 -23.38 -26.74 -6.16
N LEU A 201 -22.70 -26.92 -5.02
CA LEU A 201 -22.83 -25.98 -3.89
C LEU A 201 -22.18 -24.63 -4.24
N PRO A 202 -22.73 -23.52 -3.73
CA PRO A 202 -22.15 -22.21 -4.00
C PRO A 202 -20.75 -22.06 -3.36
N ARG A 203 -19.80 -21.53 -4.15
CA ARG A 203 -18.38 -21.32 -3.76
C ARG A 203 -18.22 -20.31 -2.60
N THR A 204 -19.25 -19.52 -2.34
CA THR A 204 -19.34 -18.57 -1.22
C THR A 204 -19.29 -19.24 0.16
N VAL A 205 -19.60 -20.54 0.25
CA VAL A 205 -19.71 -21.23 1.55
C VAL A 205 -18.34 -21.70 2.02
N ALA A 206 -17.93 -21.25 3.21
CA ALA A 206 -16.68 -21.65 3.82
C ALA A 206 -16.64 -23.18 4.11
N ILE A 207 -15.45 -23.78 3.97
CA ILE A 207 -15.25 -25.23 4.18
C ILE A 207 -15.72 -25.70 5.57
N PRO A 208 -15.45 -24.99 6.69
CA PRO A 208 -15.96 -25.39 8.00
C PRO A 208 -17.50 -25.43 8.05
N THR A 209 -18.17 -24.51 7.36
CA THR A 209 -19.64 -24.49 7.25
C THR A 209 -20.16 -25.68 6.46
N ILE A 210 -19.47 -26.08 5.39
CA ILE A 210 -19.80 -27.30 4.64
C ILE A 210 -19.61 -28.52 5.54
N ALA A 211 -18.48 -28.62 6.25
CA ALA A 211 -18.20 -29.75 7.13
C ALA A 211 -19.27 -29.90 8.22
N ARG A 212 -19.73 -28.80 8.84
CA ARG A 212 -20.80 -28.80 9.85
C ARG A 212 -22.17 -29.24 9.31
N LYS A 213 -22.46 -28.99 8.03
CA LYS A 213 -23.73 -29.39 7.39
C LYS A 213 -23.78 -30.89 7.10
N TYR A 214 -22.66 -31.47 6.67
CA TYR A 214 -22.57 -32.87 6.25
C TYR A 214 -22.08 -33.83 7.36
N PHE A 215 -21.81 -33.31 8.56
CA PHE A 215 -21.41 -34.12 9.70
C PHE A 215 -22.54 -35.07 10.16
N PRO A 216 -22.25 -36.36 10.42
CA PRO A 216 -23.25 -37.32 10.88
C PRO A 216 -23.70 -37.04 12.33
N ARG A 217 -24.70 -36.17 12.49
CA ARG A 217 -25.30 -35.81 13.80
C ARG A 217 -26.12 -36.93 14.45
N LEU A 218 -26.44 -37.98 13.70
CA LEU A 218 -27.25 -39.10 14.17
C LEU A 218 -26.53 -39.95 15.24
N GLU A 219 -25.20 -39.85 15.34
CA GLU A 219 -24.41 -40.60 16.30
C GLU A 219 -24.11 -39.77 17.55
N ALA A 220 -24.97 -39.88 18.56
CA ALA A 220 -24.92 -39.07 19.78
C ALA A 220 -23.63 -39.27 20.61
N THR A 221 -23.01 -40.45 20.53
CA THR A 221 -21.74 -40.75 21.22
C THR A 221 -20.59 -39.93 20.65
N LEU A 222 -20.50 -39.82 19.32
CA LEU A 222 -19.49 -39.02 18.63
C LEU A 222 -19.63 -37.54 18.95
N VAL A 223 -20.85 -37.02 18.89
CA VAL A 223 -21.14 -35.61 19.17
C VAL A 223 -20.71 -35.26 20.60
N ALA A 224 -21.05 -36.10 21.58
CA ALA A 224 -20.65 -35.89 22.98
C ALA A 224 -19.13 -35.96 23.20
N GLU A 225 -18.40 -36.82 22.47
CA GLU A 225 -16.94 -36.92 22.56
C GLU A 225 -16.23 -35.72 21.91
N VAL A 226 -16.77 -35.22 20.79
CA VAL A 226 -16.24 -34.03 20.11
C VAL A 226 -16.53 -32.77 20.92
N GLU A 227 -17.74 -32.62 21.48
CA GLU A 227 -18.11 -31.49 22.35
C GLU A 227 -17.28 -31.43 23.63
N LYS A 228 -16.90 -32.59 24.20
CA LYS A 228 -15.97 -32.66 25.34
C LYS A 228 -14.58 -32.11 25.02
N LEU A 229 -14.12 -32.27 23.77
CA LEU A 229 -12.82 -31.78 23.34
C LEU A 229 -12.87 -30.31 22.93
N ASP A 230 -13.92 -29.93 22.20
CA ASP A 230 -14.09 -28.56 21.72
C ASP A 230 -15.60 -28.23 21.59
N PRO A 231 -16.17 -27.44 22.53
CA PRO A 231 -17.59 -27.08 22.50
C PRO A 231 -17.94 -26.12 21.34
N ASP A 232 -16.94 -25.50 20.70
CA ASP A 232 -17.15 -24.49 19.66
C ASP A 232 -17.05 -25.05 18.23
N VAL A 233 -16.62 -26.32 18.04
CA VAL A 233 -16.40 -26.89 16.70
C VAL A 233 -17.72 -27.10 15.94
N LEU A 234 -18.79 -27.49 16.63
CA LEU A 234 -20.10 -27.75 16.03
C LEU A 234 -21.02 -26.52 15.99
N ASN A 235 -20.76 -25.50 16.81
CA ASN A 235 -21.58 -24.29 16.90
C ASN A 235 -21.21 -23.26 15.82
N GLU A 236 -22.23 -22.67 15.17
CA GLU A 236 -22.02 -21.65 14.13
C GLU A 236 -21.30 -20.40 14.64
N GLN A 237 -21.43 -20.11 15.94
CA GLN A 237 -20.71 -19.04 16.63
C GLN A 237 -19.79 -19.64 17.72
N PRO A 238 -18.46 -19.45 17.64
CA PRO A 238 -17.56 -19.86 18.72
C PRO A 238 -17.81 -18.97 19.95
N THR A 239 -18.13 -19.58 21.08
CA THR A 239 -18.53 -18.86 22.29
C THR A 239 -17.36 -18.29 23.08
N ARG A 240 -16.10 -18.74 22.94
CA ARG A 240 -14.97 -18.08 23.64
C ARG A 240 -13.61 -18.08 22.90
N ALA A 241 -13.02 -16.88 22.89
CA ALA A 241 -11.56 -16.60 22.94
C ALA A 241 -10.66 -17.09 21.78
N ARG A 242 -11.14 -17.09 20.53
CA ARG A 242 -10.28 -16.97 19.33
C ARG A 242 -10.59 -15.72 18.49
N ALA A 243 -11.20 -14.72 19.11
CA ALA A 243 -11.56 -13.42 18.53
C ALA A 243 -10.37 -12.49 18.21
N GLY A 244 -9.16 -13.04 18.00
CA GLY A 244 -7.95 -12.25 17.74
C GLY A 244 -7.49 -12.22 16.27
N ALA A 245 -7.92 -13.17 15.42
CA ALA A 245 -7.29 -13.34 14.10
C ALA A 245 -8.22 -13.68 12.92
N ALA A 246 -9.48 -14.06 13.15
CA ALA A 246 -10.44 -14.25 12.07
C ALA A 246 -11.86 -14.06 12.62
N GLU A 247 -12.62 -13.19 11.96
CA GLU A 247 -14.08 -13.05 12.11
C GLU A 247 -14.59 -12.36 13.39
N SER A 248 -14.57 -11.02 13.37
CA SER A 248 -15.69 -10.24 13.90
C SER A 248 -15.87 -8.96 13.09
N GLY A 249 -17.06 -8.81 12.51
CA GLY A 249 -17.61 -7.54 12.03
C GLY A 249 -17.45 -7.23 10.55
N ASP A 250 -18.45 -7.63 9.75
CA ASP A 250 -18.74 -7.13 8.40
C ASP A 250 -17.90 -7.71 7.26
N VAL A 251 -18.09 -9.00 6.96
CA VAL A 251 -17.69 -9.58 5.66
C VAL A 251 -18.45 -8.81 4.58
N PRO A 252 -17.78 -7.97 3.76
CA PRO A 252 -18.47 -7.20 2.73
C PRO A 252 -19.08 -8.16 1.72
N LYS A 253 -20.40 -8.10 1.58
CA LYS A 253 -21.12 -8.86 0.53
C LYS A 253 -21.04 -8.15 -0.83
N THR A 254 -20.81 -6.85 -0.81
CA THR A 254 -20.77 -5.98 -1.98
C THR A 254 -19.57 -5.05 -1.90
N ILE A 255 -18.90 -4.85 -3.03
CA ILE A 255 -17.95 -3.76 -3.25
C ILE A 255 -18.56 -2.73 -4.19
N THR A 256 -18.41 -1.45 -3.84
CA THR A 256 -18.83 -0.33 -4.68
C THR A 256 -17.60 0.33 -5.27
N TRP A 257 -17.44 0.27 -6.60
CA TRP A 257 -16.38 0.94 -7.34
C TRP A 257 -16.97 1.98 -8.29
N ARG A 258 -16.77 3.27 -7.98
CA ARG A 258 -17.45 4.40 -8.62
C ARG A 258 -18.98 4.14 -8.69
N SER A 259 -19.56 4.07 -9.88
CA SER A 259 -21.00 3.81 -10.08
C SER A 259 -21.38 2.33 -10.14
N ARG A 260 -20.43 1.39 -10.01
CA ARG A 260 -20.67 -0.05 -10.14
C ARG A 260 -20.65 -0.74 -8.79
N THR A 261 -21.73 -1.44 -8.47
CA THR A 261 -21.83 -2.30 -7.29
C THR A 261 -21.69 -3.75 -7.72
N VAL A 262 -20.75 -4.47 -7.10
CA VAL A 262 -20.43 -5.85 -7.43
C VAL A 262 -20.57 -6.74 -6.21
N ASP A 263 -21.31 -7.83 -6.36
CA ASP A 263 -21.45 -8.87 -5.34
C ASP A 263 -20.18 -9.73 -5.27
N ILE A 264 -19.72 -9.99 -4.05
CA ILE A 264 -18.51 -10.77 -3.80
C ILE A 264 -18.88 -12.24 -3.64
N GLU A 265 -18.63 -13.03 -4.69
CA GLU A 265 -18.96 -14.46 -4.73
C GLU A 265 -17.90 -15.35 -4.03
N ASP A 266 -16.67 -14.87 -3.87
CA ASP A 266 -15.58 -15.66 -3.29
C ASP A 266 -15.36 -15.34 -1.81
N ALA A 267 -15.48 -16.37 -0.97
CA ALA A 267 -15.27 -16.26 0.48
C ALA A 267 -13.83 -15.82 0.83
N ALA A 268 -12.84 -16.20 0.01
CA ALA A 268 -11.45 -15.80 0.20
C ALA A 268 -11.26 -14.29 -0.02
N ILE A 269 -11.88 -13.73 -1.06
CA ILE A 269 -11.85 -12.28 -1.35
C ILE A 269 -12.58 -11.53 -0.23
N ALA A 270 -13.75 -12.03 0.19
CA ALA A 270 -14.55 -11.40 1.24
C ALA A 270 -13.81 -11.38 2.60
N GLY A 271 -13.10 -12.47 2.94
CA GLY A 271 -12.25 -12.54 4.12
C GLY A 271 -11.05 -11.59 4.07
N ALA A 272 -10.38 -11.50 2.91
CA ALA A 272 -9.26 -10.57 2.72
C ALA A 272 -9.70 -9.10 2.77
N LEU A 273 -10.89 -8.77 2.27
CA LEU A 273 -11.42 -7.41 2.40
C LEU A 273 -11.82 -7.06 3.83
N ALA A 274 -12.31 -8.04 4.59
CA ALA A 274 -12.58 -7.85 6.02
C ALA A 274 -11.28 -7.56 6.79
N SER A 275 -10.17 -8.23 6.45
CA SER A 275 -8.86 -7.94 7.06
C SER A 275 -8.34 -6.55 6.67
N VAL A 276 -8.55 -6.10 5.43
CA VAL A 276 -8.24 -4.72 4.99
C VAL A 276 -9.03 -3.69 5.79
N LYS A 277 -10.35 -3.86 5.93
CA LYS A 277 -11.20 -2.96 6.75
C LYS A 277 -10.74 -2.93 8.22
N ALA A 278 -10.38 -4.07 8.79
CA ALA A 278 -9.89 -4.16 10.16
C ALA A 278 -8.53 -3.45 10.32
N ALA A 279 -7.63 -3.62 9.35
CA ALA A 279 -6.34 -2.95 9.33
C ALA A 279 -6.49 -1.42 9.13
N ALA A 280 -7.45 -0.97 8.32
CA ALA A 280 -7.80 0.45 8.16
C ALA A 280 -8.23 1.10 9.47
N LYS A 281 -9.07 0.42 10.26
CA LYS A 281 -9.46 0.90 11.60
C LYS A 281 -8.26 1.01 12.53
N LYS A 282 -7.41 -0.03 12.60
CA LYS A 282 -6.17 -0.02 13.38
C LYS A 282 -5.24 1.12 12.97
N LEU A 283 -5.13 1.42 11.67
CA LEU A 283 -4.31 2.52 11.20
C LEU A 283 -4.86 3.88 11.62
N SER A 284 -6.17 4.08 11.55
CA SER A 284 -6.78 5.34 12.03
C SER A 284 -6.56 5.55 13.54
N GLU A 285 -6.64 4.48 14.33
CA GLU A 285 -6.38 4.51 15.77
C GLU A 285 -4.90 4.80 16.07
N THR A 286 -3.97 4.10 15.41
CA THR A 286 -2.53 4.33 15.60
C THR A 286 -2.11 5.73 15.15
N LEU A 287 -2.63 6.23 14.03
CA LEU A 287 -2.32 7.57 13.54
C LEU A 287 -2.83 8.68 14.48
N SER A 288 -3.95 8.45 15.17
CA SER A 288 -4.46 9.37 16.19
C SER A 288 -3.57 9.45 17.44
N SER A 289 -2.81 8.38 17.74
CA SER A 289 -1.93 8.32 18.91
C SER A 289 -0.48 8.77 18.64
N VAL A 290 0.01 8.62 17.40
CA VAL A 290 1.40 8.94 17.04
C VAL A 290 1.56 10.39 16.58
N THR A 291 2.43 11.14 17.26
CA THR A 291 2.72 12.56 16.95
C THR A 291 3.54 12.71 15.65
N ALA A 292 3.45 13.87 14.98
CA ALA A 292 4.03 14.11 13.64
C ALA A 292 5.54 14.09 13.52
N VAL A 293 6.21 14.08 14.66
CA VAL A 293 7.66 14.02 14.79
C VAL A 293 8.20 12.62 14.45
N GLN A 294 7.39 11.56 14.47
CA GLN A 294 7.80 10.18 14.17
C GLN A 294 7.28 9.72 12.79
N ALA A 295 7.70 10.39 11.72
CA ALA A 295 7.34 10.04 10.33
C ALA A 295 7.62 8.57 9.97
N LYS A 296 8.70 7.99 10.52
CA LYS A 296 9.08 6.58 10.31
C LYS A 296 8.13 5.59 11.00
N GLU A 297 7.69 5.88 12.22
CA GLU A 297 6.77 5.01 12.97
C GLU A 297 5.35 5.07 12.39
N ARG A 298 4.92 6.26 11.93
CA ARG A 298 3.68 6.40 11.16
C ARG A 298 3.74 5.64 9.84
N ALA A 299 4.86 5.68 9.14
CA ALA A 299 5.03 4.92 7.90
C ALA A 299 5.00 3.40 8.12
N SER A 300 5.53 2.89 9.24
CA SER A 300 5.43 1.47 9.57
C SER A 300 4.01 1.01 9.91
N ALA A 301 3.15 1.90 10.41
CA ALA A 301 1.74 1.56 10.65
C ALA A 301 0.97 1.23 9.35
N TYR A 302 1.45 1.70 8.20
CA TYR A 302 0.88 1.36 6.90
C TYR A 302 1.26 -0.06 6.43
N ASP A 303 2.32 -0.67 6.96
CA ASP A 303 2.79 -1.98 6.49
C ASP A 303 1.73 -3.07 6.71
N ASP A 304 0.99 -3.03 7.83
CA ASP A 304 -0.08 -3.97 8.14
C ASP A 304 -1.25 -3.90 7.13
N ILE A 305 -1.66 -2.69 6.73
CA ILE A 305 -2.68 -2.51 5.68
C ILE A 305 -2.15 -2.95 4.33
N LEU A 306 -0.89 -2.63 4.02
CA LEU A 306 -0.29 -3.00 2.74
C LEU A 306 -0.21 -4.51 2.56
N ILE A 307 0.10 -5.26 3.61
CA ILE A 307 0.08 -6.73 3.60
C ILE A 307 -1.36 -7.22 3.37
N ALA A 308 -2.33 -6.73 4.16
CA ALA A 308 -3.72 -7.15 4.03
C ALA A 308 -4.32 -6.83 2.64
N SER A 309 -4.00 -5.66 2.08
CA SER A 309 -4.47 -5.25 0.75
C SER A 309 -3.77 -6.00 -0.38
N GLN A 310 -2.49 -6.38 -0.21
CA GLN A 310 -1.78 -7.26 -1.14
C GLN A 310 -2.41 -8.66 -1.15
N ASP A 311 -2.74 -9.22 0.02
CA ASP A 311 -3.43 -10.51 0.13
C ASP A 311 -4.79 -10.47 -0.57
N ALA A 312 -5.53 -9.36 -0.47
CA ALA A 312 -6.79 -9.17 -1.19
C ALA A 312 -6.59 -9.11 -2.71
N VAL A 313 -5.56 -8.40 -3.20
CA VAL A 313 -5.21 -8.39 -4.63
C VAL A 313 -4.86 -9.80 -5.11
N ASP A 314 -4.05 -10.54 -4.36
CA ASP A 314 -3.61 -11.87 -4.77
C ASP A 314 -4.74 -12.90 -4.68
N ALA A 315 -5.70 -12.74 -3.75
CA ALA A 315 -6.95 -13.50 -3.74
C ALA A 315 -7.78 -13.26 -5.01
N THR A 316 -7.93 -12.00 -5.45
CA THR A 316 -8.66 -11.69 -6.70
C THR A 316 -7.95 -12.25 -7.94
N LYS A 317 -6.61 -12.22 -7.98
CA LYS A 317 -5.84 -12.83 -9.08
C LYS A 317 -6.01 -14.34 -9.13
N ARG A 318 -5.91 -15.03 -7.99
CA ARG A 318 -6.13 -16.49 -7.92
C ARG A 318 -7.52 -16.87 -8.41
N ALA A 319 -8.55 -16.13 -8.01
CA ALA A 319 -9.91 -16.36 -8.48
C ALA A 319 -10.05 -16.15 -10.01
N ILE A 320 -9.40 -15.14 -10.57
CA ILE A 320 -9.36 -14.91 -12.03
C ILE A 320 -8.62 -16.05 -12.74
N ASP A 321 -7.45 -16.46 -12.25
CA ASP A 321 -6.65 -17.53 -12.85
C ASP A 321 -7.39 -18.88 -12.81
N GLU A 322 -8.13 -19.15 -11.73
CA GLU A 322 -9.01 -20.32 -11.62
C GLU A 322 -10.13 -20.28 -12.67
N LEU A 323 -10.83 -19.15 -12.84
CA LEU A 323 -11.87 -19.02 -13.87
C LEU A 323 -11.32 -19.10 -15.30
N VAL A 324 -10.11 -18.57 -15.54
CA VAL A 324 -9.43 -18.71 -16.83
C VAL A 324 -9.05 -20.17 -17.08
N GLY A 325 -8.57 -20.88 -16.05
CA GLY A 325 -8.31 -22.33 -16.09
C GLY A 325 -9.56 -23.16 -16.37
N GLU A 326 -10.73 -22.70 -15.94
CA GLU A 326 -12.04 -23.30 -16.24
C GLU A 326 -12.52 -23.01 -17.68
N GLY A 327 -11.83 -22.15 -18.44
CA GLY A 327 -12.19 -21.77 -19.80
C GLY A 327 -13.34 -20.74 -19.87
N VAL A 328 -13.61 -20.03 -18.77
CA VAL A 328 -14.63 -18.97 -18.75
C VAL A 328 -14.16 -17.77 -19.56
N GLY A 329 -14.95 -17.37 -20.56
CA GLY A 329 -14.62 -16.24 -21.43
C GLY A 329 -14.69 -14.89 -20.70
N GLN A 330 -13.91 -13.91 -21.21
CA GLN A 330 -13.85 -12.53 -20.67
C GLN A 330 -15.20 -11.77 -20.69
N GLY A 331 -16.20 -12.28 -21.42
CA GLY A 331 -17.54 -11.72 -21.51
C GLY A 331 -18.51 -12.16 -20.40
N ASP A 332 -18.14 -13.13 -19.55
CA ASP A 332 -19.02 -13.61 -18.48
C ASP A 332 -19.17 -12.57 -17.36
N LYS A 333 -20.36 -12.47 -16.77
CA LYS A 333 -20.68 -11.58 -15.65
C LYS A 333 -19.77 -11.83 -14.44
N ARG A 334 -19.40 -13.09 -14.19
CA ARG A 334 -18.50 -13.48 -13.09
C ARG A 334 -17.05 -13.03 -13.31
N MET A 335 -16.59 -13.09 -14.55
CA MET A 335 -15.26 -12.58 -14.91
C MET A 335 -15.25 -11.05 -14.80
N GLN A 336 -16.29 -10.39 -15.29
CA GLN A 336 -16.42 -8.93 -15.21
C GLN A 336 -16.52 -8.43 -13.77
N SER A 337 -17.31 -9.11 -12.91
CA SER A 337 -17.39 -8.78 -11.48
C SER A 337 -16.01 -8.91 -10.83
N LEU A 338 -15.29 -10.01 -11.07
CA LEU A 338 -13.95 -10.19 -10.53
C LEU A 338 -12.94 -9.15 -11.04
N GLN A 339 -12.96 -8.79 -12.32
CA GLN A 339 -12.08 -7.74 -12.85
C GLN A 339 -12.37 -6.39 -12.20
N ILE A 340 -13.65 -6.05 -11.96
CA ILE A 340 -14.03 -4.82 -11.25
C ILE A 340 -13.59 -4.89 -9.78
N THR A 341 -13.74 -6.03 -9.10
CA THR A 341 -13.23 -6.16 -7.73
C THR A 341 -11.70 -6.03 -7.68
N ARG A 342 -10.99 -6.61 -8.64
CA ARG A 342 -9.53 -6.49 -8.76
C ARG A 342 -9.12 -5.04 -8.96
N THR A 343 -9.80 -4.28 -9.81
CA THR A 343 -9.46 -2.87 -10.06
C THR A 343 -9.72 -2.01 -8.83
N ALA A 344 -10.82 -2.26 -8.12
CA ALA A 344 -11.13 -1.58 -6.87
C ALA A 344 -10.08 -1.85 -5.78
N VAL A 345 -9.74 -3.13 -5.56
CA VAL A 345 -8.78 -3.54 -4.52
C VAL A 345 -7.36 -3.11 -4.86
N SER A 346 -6.97 -3.18 -6.14
CA SER A 346 -5.66 -2.69 -6.58
C SER A 346 -5.54 -1.17 -6.47
N TYR A 347 -6.59 -0.41 -6.80
CA TYR A 347 -6.60 1.03 -6.55
C TYR A 347 -6.47 1.36 -5.06
N GLU A 348 -7.19 0.64 -4.19
CA GLU A 348 -7.10 0.83 -2.75
C GLU A 348 -5.68 0.52 -2.24
N MET A 349 -5.07 -0.58 -2.67
CA MET A 349 -3.68 -0.91 -2.35
C MET A 349 -2.71 0.19 -2.79
N VAL A 350 -2.84 0.70 -4.02
CA VAL A 350 -1.98 1.78 -4.52
C VAL A 350 -2.23 3.08 -3.75
N SER A 351 -3.48 3.37 -3.37
CA SER A 351 -3.84 4.52 -2.55
C SER A 351 -3.14 4.47 -1.18
N TRP A 352 -3.10 3.31 -0.53
CA TRP A 352 -2.38 3.13 0.73
C TRP A 352 -0.86 3.26 0.57
N ARG A 353 -0.29 2.77 -0.55
CA ARG A 353 1.14 2.96 -0.87
C ARG A 353 1.50 4.44 -1.03
N ILE A 354 0.67 5.19 -1.75
CA ILE A 354 0.81 6.64 -1.90
C ILE A 354 0.69 7.32 -0.53
N GLY A 355 -0.28 6.92 0.29
CA GLY A 355 -0.45 7.41 1.67
C GLY A 355 0.81 7.26 2.52
N ARG A 356 1.44 6.07 2.53
CA ARG A 356 2.71 5.82 3.20
C ARG A 356 3.82 6.76 2.71
N ASN A 357 3.94 6.94 1.39
CA ASN A 357 4.96 7.81 0.81
C ASN A 357 4.72 9.29 1.17
N ARG A 358 3.45 9.74 1.19
CA ARG A 358 3.08 11.09 1.65
C ARG A 358 3.50 11.33 3.11
N VAL A 359 3.25 10.36 3.99
CA VAL A 359 3.68 10.42 5.41
C VAL A 359 5.20 10.50 5.55
N LEU A 360 5.95 9.77 4.71
CA LEU A 360 7.42 9.80 4.70
C LEU A 360 7.99 11.14 4.22
N VAL A 361 7.29 11.82 3.31
CA VAL A 361 7.70 13.13 2.79
C VAL A 361 7.55 14.24 3.85
N GLY A 362 6.59 14.12 4.77
CA GLY A 362 6.42 15.00 5.91
C GLY A 362 5.06 15.68 5.97
N GLU A 363 4.91 16.65 6.89
CA GLU A 363 3.65 17.39 7.05
C GLU A 363 3.26 18.13 5.76
N ARG A 364 1.97 18.10 5.42
CA ARG A 364 1.39 18.73 4.22
C ARG A 364 2.19 18.42 2.94
N ASP A 365 2.47 17.14 2.71
CA ASP A 365 3.23 16.63 1.58
C ASP A 365 4.63 17.25 1.39
N GLY A 366 5.27 17.70 2.48
CA GLY A 366 6.63 18.27 2.45
C GLY A 366 6.70 19.73 2.02
N THR A 367 5.57 20.44 2.00
CA THR A 367 5.52 21.88 1.70
C THR A 367 6.13 22.72 2.81
N SER A 368 5.91 22.36 4.08
CA SER A 368 6.54 23.01 5.23
C SER A 368 8.05 22.77 5.22
N PRO A 369 8.89 23.80 5.46
CA PRO A 369 10.31 23.57 5.69
C PRO A 369 10.46 22.67 6.92
N ASP A 370 11.21 21.58 6.78
CA ASP A 370 11.42 20.66 7.89
C ASP A 370 12.00 21.43 9.07
N SER A 371 11.29 21.43 10.21
CA SER A 371 11.94 21.77 11.47
C SER A 371 13.10 20.81 11.67
N PRO A 372 14.30 21.28 12.05
CA PRO A 372 15.46 20.42 12.18
C PRO A 372 15.10 19.24 13.08
N ILE A 373 15.32 18.02 12.57
CA ILE A 373 15.04 16.78 13.29
C ILE A 373 15.84 16.85 14.59
N VAL A 374 15.15 17.11 15.69
CA VAL A 374 15.77 17.11 17.02
C VAL A 374 16.08 15.65 17.31
N HIS A 375 17.29 15.21 16.97
CA HIS A 375 17.84 14.01 17.56
C HIS A 375 17.96 14.25 19.07
N GLN A 376 16.93 13.84 19.82
CA GLN A 376 17.01 13.70 21.27
C GLN A 376 18.00 12.58 21.57
N SER A 377 19.30 12.87 21.49
CA SER A 377 20.29 12.00 22.12
C SER A 377 20.01 12.05 23.62
N LYS A 378 19.60 10.92 24.21
CA LYS A 378 19.49 10.73 25.66
C LYS A 378 20.89 10.78 26.30
N LYS A 379 21.53 11.95 26.31
CA LYS A 379 22.69 12.24 27.17
C LYS A 379 22.62 13.68 27.66
N LYS A 380 22.65 13.85 28.99
CA LYS A 380 22.80 15.11 29.71
C LYS A 380 24.06 15.84 29.20
N ASN A 381 23.93 16.70 28.20
CA ASN A 381 24.72 17.92 27.98
C ASN A 381 24.21 18.61 26.71
N ARG A 382 23.48 19.71 26.88
CA ARG A 382 23.02 20.59 25.78
C ARG A 382 24.22 21.24 25.09
N LYS A 383 24.62 20.73 23.93
CA LYS A 383 25.40 21.49 22.94
C LYS A 383 24.43 22.19 21.98
N PRO A 384 24.77 23.39 21.45
CA PRO A 384 23.90 24.12 20.53
C PRO A 384 23.67 23.30 19.26
N VAL A 385 22.45 23.40 18.72
CA VAL A 385 21.97 22.75 17.50
C VAL A 385 22.93 23.10 16.36
N LYS A 386 23.69 22.12 15.85
CA LYS A 386 24.46 22.30 14.62
C LYS A 386 23.48 22.24 13.47
N GLU A 387 23.37 23.33 12.71
CA GLU A 387 22.66 23.31 11.43
C GLU A 387 23.26 22.21 10.54
N GLU A 388 22.40 21.39 9.94
CA GLU A 388 22.82 20.33 9.04
C GLU A 388 23.70 20.91 7.91
N GLY A 389 24.79 20.22 7.59
CA GLY A 389 25.65 20.60 6.47
C GLY A 389 24.85 20.66 5.16
N THR A 390 25.23 21.55 4.25
CA THR A 390 24.59 21.70 2.93
C THR A 390 24.49 20.36 2.18
N GLY A 391 25.47 19.47 2.32
CA GLY A 391 25.43 18.12 1.75
C GLY A 391 24.32 17.22 2.31
N GLN A 392 24.02 17.30 3.61
CA GLN A 392 22.97 16.51 4.25
C GLN A 392 21.57 17.00 3.85
N LYS A 393 21.38 18.32 3.75
CA LYS A 393 20.14 18.92 3.22
C LYS A 393 19.88 18.52 1.77
N LEU A 394 20.93 18.50 0.94
CA LEU A 394 20.82 18.01 -0.44
C LEU A 394 20.49 16.51 -0.52
N ALA A 395 21.04 15.69 0.38
CA ALA A 395 20.67 14.28 0.48
C ALA A 395 19.18 14.11 0.85
N HIS A 396 18.68 14.88 1.81
CA HIS A 396 17.27 14.86 2.19
C HIS A 396 16.34 15.26 1.03
N PHE A 397 16.70 16.28 0.25
CA PHE A 397 15.94 16.64 -0.95
C PHE A 397 15.98 15.57 -2.04
N ARG A 398 17.09 14.83 -2.18
CA ARG A 398 17.16 13.68 -3.09
C ARG A 398 16.24 12.55 -2.61
N GLU A 399 16.23 12.23 -1.33
CA GLU A 399 15.33 11.22 -0.75
C GLU A 399 13.86 11.60 -1.00
N LYS A 400 13.48 12.87 -0.75
CA LYS A 400 12.14 13.39 -1.06
C LYS A 400 11.80 13.30 -2.55
N ALA A 401 12.75 13.64 -3.44
CA ALA A 401 12.54 13.53 -4.88
C ALA A 401 12.28 12.07 -5.33
N VAL A 402 12.99 11.10 -4.75
CA VAL A 402 12.77 9.67 -5.00
C VAL A 402 11.38 9.22 -4.51
N LEU A 403 10.93 9.72 -3.36
CA LEU A 403 9.57 9.44 -2.85
C LEU A 403 8.48 9.97 -3.79
N TYR A 404 8.62 11.19 -4.33
CA TYR A 404 7.67 11.70 -5.32
C TYR A 404 7.70 10.88 -6.62
N ASP A 405 8.88 10.45 -7.08
CA ASP A 405 8.96 9.57 -8.26
C ASP A 405 8.26 8.23 -8.05
N ALA A 406 8.39 7.65 -6.85
CA ALA A 406 7.62 6.46 -6.48
C ALA A 406 6.11 6.71 -6.46
N ILE A 407 5.66 7.89 -6.02
CA ILE A 407 4.23 8.28 -6.08
C ILE A 407 3.76 8.42 -7.53
N LEU A 408 4.53 9.10 -8.39
CA LEU A 408 4.17 9.26 -9.81
C LEU A 408 4.10 7.91 -10.54
N GLN A 409 5.08 7.02 -10.32
CA GLN A 409 5.04 5.66 -10.87
C GLN A 409 3.83 4.87 -10.35
N SER A 410 3.47 5.06 -9.09
CA SER A 410 2.27 4.44 -8.51
C SER A 410 1.00 4.95 -9.19
N LEU A 411 0.89 6.26 -9.46
CA LEU A 411 -0.23 6.83 -10.21
C LEU A 411 -0.32 6.32 -11.66
N ASP A 412 0.82 6.17 -12.32
CA ASP A 412 0.85 5.60 -13.68
C ASP A 412 0.41 4.13 -13.68
N SER A 413 0.77 3.35 -12.65
CA SER A 413 0.28 1.97 -12.51
C SER A 413 -1.24 1.86 -12.38
N ILE A 414 -1.92 2.91 -11.89
CA ILE A 414 -3.40 2.96 -11.85
C ILE A 414 -3.97 3.12 -13.25
N LYS A 415 -3.30 3.89 -14.13
CA LYS A 415 -3.75 4.09 -15.52
C LYS A 415 -3.71 2.79 -16.32
N GLU A 416 -2.84 1.85 -15.95
CA GLU A 416 -2.72 0.52 -16.57
C GLU A 416 -3.79 -0.48 -16.11
N LEU A 417 -4.59 -0.16 -15.08
CA LEU A 417 -5.59 -1.09 -14.56
C LEU A 417 -6.76 -1.30 -15.55
N PRO A 418 -7.31 -2.54 -15.63
CA PRO A 418 -8.43 -2.84 -16.52
C PRO A 418 -9.64 -1.92 -16.32
N GLY A 419 -10.15 -1.34 -17.40
CA GLY A 419 -11.36 -0.51 -17.35
C GLY A 419 -11.15 0.93 -16.84
N VAL A 420 -9.95 1.32 -16.40
CA VAL A 420 -9.64 2.71 -16.02
C VAL A 420 -9.54 3.62 -17.25
N ALA A 421 -8.94 3.12 -18.34
CA ALA A 421 -8.82 3.88 -19.59
C ALA A 421 -10.17 4.26 -20.25
N ALA A 422 -11.27 3.61 -19.84
CA ALA A 422 -12.61 3.88 -20.38
C ALA A 422 -13.34 5.04 -19.68
N ASP A 423 -12.87 5.47 -18.50
CA ASP A 423 -13.49 6.55 -17.72
C ASP A 423 -12.65 7.84 -17.88
N SER A 424 -13.10 8.75 -18.76
CA SER A 424 -12.37 9.99 -19.04
C SER A 424 -12.33 10.94 -17.85
N ALA A 425 -13.42 11.01 -17.07
CA ALA A 425 -13.48 11.85 -15.87
C ALA A 425 -12.47 11.36 -14.82
N PHE A 426 -12.35 10.04 -14.67
CA PHE A 426 -11.36 9.46 -13.77
C PHE A 426 -9.91 9.71 -14.23
N LEU A 427 -9.64 9.64 -15.53
CA LEU A 427 -8.31 9.95 -16.06
C LEU A 427 -7.94 11.42 -15.83
N GLU A 428 -8.88 12.34 -15.98
CA GLU A 428 -8.67 13.76 -15.66
C GLU A 428 -8.37 13.96 -14.16
N GLU A 429 -9.11 13.29 -13.27
CA GLU A 429 -8.83 13.30 -11.82
C GLU A 429 -7.42 12.76 -11.51
N LEU A 430 -7.01 11.65 -12.14
CA LEU A 430 -5.69 11.06 -11.96
C LEU A 430 -4.58 11.95 -12.51
N GLU A 431 -4.80 12.59 -13.66
CA GLU A 431 -3.81 13.50 -14.24
C GLU A 431 -3.66 14.77 -13.40
N ALA A 432 -4.73 15.28 -12.82
CA ALA A 432 -4.65 16.42 -11.91
C ALA A 432 -3.87 16.06 -10.62
N LYS A 433 -4.06 14.86 -10.07
CA LYS A 433 -3.24 14.33 -8.96
C LYS A 433 -1.77 14.16 -9.37
N HIS A 434 -1.52 13.65 -10.58
CA HIS A 434 -0.18 13.50 -11.14
C HIS A 434 0.52 14.86 -11.27
N GLN A 435 -0.18 15.88 -11.78
CA GLN A 435 0.33 17.25 -11.88
C GLN A 435 0.66 17.86 -10.52
N TYR A 436 -0.16 17.64 -9.49
CA TYR A 436 0.11 18.09 -8.11
C TYR A 436 1.43 17.52 -7.55
N PHE A 437 1.62 16.19 -7.58
CA PHE A 437 2.87 15.59 -7.09
C PHE A 437 4.08 15.94 -7.97
N SER A 438 3.85 16.15 -9.27
CA SER A 438 4.89 16.63 -10.19
C SER A 438 5.32 18.07 -9.87
N ALA A 439 4.40 18.94 -9.43
CA ALA A 439 4.71 20.29 -8.94
C ALA A 439 5.55 20.23 -7.65
N LEU A 440 5.20 19.37 -6.70
CA LEU A 440 5.97 19.12 -5.48
C LEU A 440 7.40 18.63 -5.77
N LYS A 441 7.56 17.70 -6.72
CA LYS A 441 8.88 17.26 -7.19
C LYS A 441 9.69 18.42 -7.73
N CYS A 442 9.11 19.24 -8.61
CA CYS A 442 9.78 20.43 -9.17
C CYS A 442 10.18 21.43 -8.06
N LEU A 443 9.35 21.61 -7.03
CA LEU A 443 9.61 22.47 -5.88
C LEU A 443 10.82 21.99 -5.07
N ILE A 444 10.92 20.70 -4.74
CA ILE A 444 12.09 20.17 -4.00
C ILE A 444 13.39 20.28 -4.81
N ILE A 445 13.34 20.02 -6.12
CA ILE A 445 14.50 20.19 -6.99
C ILE A 445 14.89 21.67 -7.06
N ALA A 446 13.92 22.60 -7.13
CA ALA A 446 14.20 24.03 -7.08
C ALA A 446 14.86 24.45 -5.76
N ARG A 447 14.38 23.95 -4.61
CA ARG A 447 15.00 24.16 -3.29
C ARG A 447 16.44 23.63 -3.26
N SER A 448 16.75 22.53 -3.96
CA SER A 448 18.13 22.05 -4.07
C SER A 448 19.04 22.99 -4.87
N HIS A 449 18.54 23.57 -5.98
CA HIS A 449 19.28 24.58 -6.75
C HIS A 449 19.44 25.91 -6.01
N ALA A 450 18.46 26.26 -5.16
CA ALA A 450 18.55 27.40 -4.27
C ALA A 450 19.69 27.25 -3.26
N LEU A 451 19.87 26.05 -2.68
CA LEU A 451 21.00 25.78 -1.78
C LEU A 451 22.37 25.85 -2.50
N LEU A 452 22.39 25.58 -3.81
CA LEU A 452 23.59 25.69 -4.66
C LEU A 452 23.82 27.10 -5.21
N SER A 453 23.08 28.11 -4.73
CA SER A 453 23.18 29.51 -5.17
C SER A 453 22.99 29.74 -6.67
N ASN A 454 22.18 28.92 -7.33
CA ASN A 454 21.85 29.03 -8.75
C ASN A 454 20.41 29.53 -8.96
N PRO A 455 20.16 30.86 -8.85
CA PRO A 455 18.80 31.40 -8.84
C PRO A 455 18.06 31.26 -10.17
N LYS A 456 18.77 31.26 -11.31
CA LYS A 456 18.18 31.11 -12.65
C LYS A 456 17.52 29.74 -12.85
N ASN A 457 18.22 28.67 -12.48
CA ASN A 457 17.70 27.30 -12.58
C ASN A 457 16.57 27.06 -11.57
N ALA A 458 16.69 27.61 -10.36
CA ALA A 458 15.63 27.55 -9.36
C ALA A 458 14.34 28.24 -9.86
N LEU A 459 14.45 29.43 -10.47
CA LEU A 459 13.32 30.15 -11.05
C LEU A 459 12.63 29.33 -12.14
N ALA A 460 13.38 28.78 -13.09
CA ALA A 460 12.81 27.98 -14.19
C ALA A 460 12.05 26.74 -13.71
N LEU A 461 12.52 26.11 -12.63
CA LEU A 461 11.84 24.97 -12.02
C LEU A 461 10.60 25.39 -11.24
N LEU A 462 10.64 26.55 -10.56
CA LEU A 462 9.49 27.09 -9.84
C LEU A 462 8.37 27.56 -10.76
N THR A 463 8.69 28.17 -11.91
CA THR A 463 7.68 28.54 -12.92
C THR A 463 7.00 27.30 -13.49
N ARG A 464 7.77 26.23 -13.77
CA ARG A 464 7.21 24.95 -14.18
C ARG A 464 6.35 24.30 -13.10
N ALA A 465 6.74 24.44 -11.82
CA ALA A 465 5.96 23.96 -10.70
C ALA A 465 4.63 24.73 -10.57
N SER A 466 4.65 26.06 -10.73
CA SER A 466 3.44 26.90 -10.65
C SER A 466 2.46 26.58 -11.78
N GLU A 467 2.94 26.37 -13.02
CA GLU A 467 2.09 25.94 -14.14
C GLU A 467 1.38 24.60 -13.89
N LYS A 468 2.11 23.63 -13.33
CA LYS A 468 1.51 22.32 -12.97
C LYS A 468 0.55 22.43 -11.80
N SER A 469 0.86 23.27 -10.81
CA SER A 469 -0.01 23.53 -9.67
C SER A 469 -1.31 24.22 -10.07
N THR A 470 -1.27 25.18 -11.01
CA THR A 470 -2.47 25.87 -11.49
C THR A 470 -3.37 24.91 -12.26
N ALA A 471 -2.81 24.07 -13.13
CA ALA A 471 -3.55 23.03 -13.85
C ALA A 471 -4.20 22.01 -12.89
N ALA A 472 -3.45 21.54 -11.88
CA ALA A 472 -4.00 20.67 -10.84
C ALA A 472 -5.12 21.35 -10.06
N HIS A 473 -4.93 22.61 -9.63
CA HIS A 473 -5.91 23.35 -8.84
C HIS A 473 -7.24 23.59 -9.58
N GLN A 474 -7.20 23.80 -10.91
CA GLN A 474 -8.42 23.95 -11.72
C GLN A 474 -9.34 22.72 -11.61
N HIS A 475 -8.76 21.52 -11.63
CA HIS A 475 -9.53 20.28 -11.53
C HIS A 475 -9.81 19.85 -10.08
N LEU A 476 -8.92 20.12 -9.12
CA LEU A 476 -9.11 19.73 -7.72
C LEU A 476 -10.01 20.68 -6.92
N SER A 477 -10.17 21.94 -7.36
CA SER A 477 -11.00 22.93 -6.66
C SER A 477 -12.50 22.63 -6.67
N SER A 478 -12.97 21.79 -7.59
CA SER A 478 -14.36 21.35 -7.68
C SER A 478 -14.70 20.18 -6.75
N SER A 479 -13.69 19.51 -6.20
CA SER A 479 -13.87 18.40 -5.26
C SER A 479 -14.16 18.94 -3.86
N MET A 480 -15.17 18.39 -3.17
CA MET A 480 -15.44 18.72 -1.78
C MET A 480 -14.30 18.25 -0.86
N ASP A 481 -14.00 19.02 0.18
CA ASP A 481 -13.09 18.62 1.26
C ASP A 481 -13.64 17.36 1.95
N THR A 482 -13.02 16.20 1.71
CA THR A 482 -13.21 15.04 2.59
C THR A 482 -12.40 15.28 3.86
N SER A 483 -13.10 15.32 4.99
CA SER A 483 -12.60 15.63 6.33
C SER A 483 -11.20 15.09 6.68
N ASP A 484 -10.41 15.92 7.37
CA ASP A 484 -9.06 15.71 7.93
C ASP A 484 -8.88 14.47 8.85
N SER A 485 -9.93 13.69 9.12
CA SER A 485 -9.90 12.55 10.04
C SER A 485 -9.49 11.23 9.37
N SER A 486 -9.41 11.18 8.04
CA SER A 486 -8.94 9.99 7.33
C SER A 486 -7.42 10.00 7.25
N PRO A 487 -6.75 8.85 7.44
CA PRO A 487 -5.32 8.76 7.19
C PRO A 487 -4.96 9.21 5.77
N PRO A 488 -3.77 9.82 5.56
CA PRO A 488 -3.30 10.23 4.25
C PRO A 488 -3.41 9.07 3.26
N ASN A 489 -4.13 9.31 2.17
CA ASN A 489 -4.40 8.38 1.09
C ASN A 489 -4.10 9.09 -0.25
N ILE A 490 -4.60 8.56 -1.37
CA ILE A 490 -4.45 9.20 -2.69
C ILE A 490 -5.24 10.52 -2.87
N THR A 491 -6.18 10.83 -1.96
CA THR A 491 -6.99 12.04 -2.06
C THR A 491 -6.20 13.24 -1.56
N ILE A 492 -6.21 14.30 -2.35
CA ILE A 492 -5.55 15.57 -2.02
C ILE A 492 -6.68 16.53 -1.65
N SER A 493 -6.56 17.19 -0.51
CA SER A 493 -7.57 18.18 -0.13
C SER A 493 -7.42 19.45 -0.99
N PRO A 494 -8.52 20.13 -1.38
CA PRO A 494 -8.43 21.41 -2.06
C PRO A 494 -7.70 22.48 -1.21
N SER A 495 -7.71 22.35 0.13
CA SER A 495 -6.90 23.20 1.01
C SER A 495 -5.39 23.00 0.81
N GLU A 496 -4.90 21.77 0.66
CA GLU A 496 -3.50 21.47 0.33
C GLU A 496 -3.11 21.99 -1.06
N ALA A 497 -3.99 21.80 -2.05
CA ALA A 497 -3.75 22.27 -3.42
C ALA A 497 -3.67 23.81 -3.51
N SER A 498 -4.57 24.51 -2.81
CA SER A 498 -4.56 25.99 -2.76
C SER A 498 -3.36 26.52 -1.97
N HIS A 499 -2.98 25.86 -0.87
CA HIS A 499 -1.80 26.22 -0.10
C HIS A 499 -0.53 26.09 -0.95
N LEU A 500 -0.36 24.97 -1.66
CA LEU A 500 0.77 24.74 -2.55
C LEU A 500 0.86 25.80 -3.66
N LYS A 501 -0.28 26.16 -4.25
CA LYS A 501 -0.35 27.24 -5.25
C LYS A 501 0.13 28.57 -4.68
N SER A 502 -0.40 28.97 -3.52
CA SER A 502 -0.01 30.23 -2.86
C SER A 502 1.48 30.28 -2.50
N LEU A 503 2.03 29.15 -2.05
CA LEU A 503 3.45 29.01 -1.73
C LEU A 503 4.30 29.18 -2.99
N LEU A 504 3.95 28.46 -4.06
CA LEU A 504 4.68 28.53 -5.33
C LEU A 504 4.63 29.93 -5.94
N ASP A 505 3.48 30.60 -5.90
CA ASP A 505 3.34 31.97 -6.39
C ASP A 505 4.28 32.92 -5.60
N GLY A 506 4.36 32.77 -4.28
CA GLY A 506 5.28 33.54 -3.43
C GLY A 506 6.75 33.27 -3.74
N GLU A 507 7.15 32.00 -3.85
CA GLU A 507 8.54 31.61 -4.18
C GLU A 507 8.92 32.05 -5.59
N VAL A 508 8.03 31.95 -6.58
CA VAL A 508 8.29 32.44 -7.95
C VAL A 508 8.61 33.94 -7.93
N GLN A 509 7.85 34.76 -7.20
CA GLN A 509 8.13 36.19 -7.11
C GLN A 509 9.45 36.48 -6.39
N ARG A 510 9.75 35.74 -5.33
CA ARG A 510 11.03 35.84 -4.62
C ARG A 510 12.21 35.54 -5.55
N TYR A 511 12.17 34.44 -6.30
CA TYR A 511 13.27 34.08 -7.20
C TYR A 511 13.34 34.99 -8.42
N ARG A 512 12.22 35.55 -8.90
CA ARG A 512 12.24 36.62 -9.91
C ARG A 512 13.05 37.82 -9.41
N ALA A 513 12.77 38.30 -8.19
CA ALA A 513 13.53 39.40 -7.59
C ALA A 513 15.01 39.06 -7.41
N LEU A 514 15.35 37.84 -6.96
CA LEU A 514 16.74 37.41 -6.82
C LEU A 514 17.49 37.32 -8.16
N VAL A 515 16.82 36.84 -9.21
CA VAL A 515 17.40 36.79 -10.56
C VAL A 515 17.61 38.21 -11.09
N GLU A 516 16.65 39.11 -10.92
CA GLU A 516 16.81 40.52 -11.29
C GLU A 516 17.97 41.18 -10.53
N LEU A 517 18.10 40.99 -9.22
CA LEU A 517 19.24 41.46 -8.43
C LEU A 517 20.57 40.87 -8.93
N SER A 518 20.59 39.60 -9.33
CA SER A 518 21.78 38.97 -9.91
C SER A 518 22.13 39.54 -11.28
N ASN A 519 21.12 39.88 -12.09
CA ASN A 519 21.31 40.51 -13.40
C ASN A 519 21.82 41.94 -13.22
N LEU A 520 21.20 42.74 -12.35
CA LEU A 520 21.62 44.10 -12.04
C LEU A 520 23.05 44.16 -11.49
N SER A 521 23.43 43.24 -10.58
CA SER A 521 24.81 43.17 -10.10
C SER A 521 25.80 42.78 -11.21
N SER A 522 25.41 41.87 -12.11
CA SER A 522 26.24 41.53 -13.28
C SER A 522 26.38 42.68 -14.29
N THR A 523 25.29 43.42 -14.56
CA THR A 523 25.29 44.59 -15.45
C THR A 523 26.07 45.75 -14.84
N SER A 524 25.91 46.01 -13.54
CA SER A 524 26.71 47.00 -12.81
C SER A 524 28.20 46.66 -12.87
N ASN A 525 28.57 45.37 -12.81
CA ASN A 525 29.95 44.93 -12.93
C ASN A 525 30.55 45.14 -14.33
N GLN A 526 29.73 45.15 -15.38
CA GLN A 526 30.17 45.41 -16.76
C GLN A 526 30.21 46.91 -17.08
N ASN A 527 29.23 47.69 -16.59
CA ASN A 527 29.20 49.13 -16.79
C ASN A 527 30.25 49.89 -15.96
N SER A 528 30.73 49.32 -14.85
CA SER A 528 31.80 49.97 -14.05
C SER A 528 33.11 50.12 -14.80
N ASP A 529 33.41 49.25 -15.77
CA ASP A 529 34.69 49.29 -16.50
C ASP A 529 34.73 50.43 -17.53
N SER A 530 33.57 50.99 -17.91
CA SER A 530 33.47 52.20 -18.72
C SER A 530 33.32 53.48 -17.89
N ILE A 531 32.69 53.42 -16.70
CA ILE A 531 32.41 54.58 -15.84
C ILE A 531 33.59 54.90 -14.89
N ASN A 532 34.45 53.93 -14.53
CA ASN A 532 35.61 54.16 -13.63
C ASN A 532 36.78 54.97 -14.25
N ARG A 533 36.59 55.59 -15.42
CA ARG A 533 37.61 56.49 -15.98
C ARG A 533 37.58 57.89 -15.38
N GLN A 534 36.44 58.33 -14.84
CA GLN A 534 36.35 59.62 -14.14
C GLN A 534 36.87 59.50 -12.71
N PRO A 535 37.64 60.50 -12.24
CA PRO A 535 38.20 60.49 -10.89
C PRO A 535 37.08 60.52 -9.84
N TRP A 536 37.32 59.87 -8.71
CA TRP A 536 36.30 59.68 -7.67
C TRP A 536 35.70 60.99 -7.14
N ILE A 537 36.49 62.08 -7.12
CA ILE A 537 36.04 63.42 -6.70
C ILE A 537 34.85 63.96 -7.52
N GLU A 538 34.70 63.56 -8.77
CA GLU A 538 33.59 63.99 -9.64
C GLU A 538 32.31 63.17 -9.40
N ARG A 539 32.41 62.02 -8.71
CA ARG A 539 31.33 61.03 -8.53
C ARG A 539 30.90 60.89 -7.07
N LEU A 540 31.10 61.90 -6.23
CA LEU A 540 30.73 61.89 -4.81
C LEU A 540 29.22 61.66 -4.58
N ASN A 541 28.38 61.95 -5.56
CA ASN A 541 26.93 61.76 -5.49
C ASN A 541 26.49 60.32 -5.83
N GLU A 542 27.41 59.45 -6.28
CA GLU A 542 27.12 58.08 -6.70
C GLU A 542 27.68 57.06 -5.70
N TYR A 543 26.85 56.11 -5.25
CA TYR A 543 27.31 55.04 -4.37
C TYR A 543 28.05 53.94 -5.18
N PRO A 544 29.30 53.59 -4.85
CA PRO A 544 30.06 52.60 -5.60
C PRO A 544 29.51 51.18 -5.36
N ALA A 545 29.22 50.45 -6.45
CA ALA A 545 28.74 49.06 -6.40
C ALA A 545 29.86 48.01 -6.18
N LYS A 546 31.13 48.38 -6.34
CA LYS A 546 32.34 47.56 -6.08
C LYS A 546 33.20 48.22 -4.99
N ASN A 547 34.25 47.53 -4.55
CA ASN A 547 35.32 48.14 -3.74
C ASN A 547 35.87 49.39 -4.46
N VAL A 548 36.14 50.43 -3.67
CA VAL A 548 36.63 51.73 -4.17
C VAL A 548 37.97 51.53 -4.87
N ASP A 549 38.08 52.02 -6.11
CA ASP A 549 39.36 52.09 -6.83
C ASP A 549 40.21 53.22 -6.23
N LEU A 550 41.28 52.86 -5.55
CA LEU A 550 42.16 53.80 -4.87
C LEU A 550 43.21 54.43 -5.81
N GLU A 551 43.31 53.97 -7.05
CA GLU A 551 44.31 54.44 -8.02
C GLU A 551 43.87 55.72 -8.75
N ASN A 552 42.55 55.96 -8.90
CA ASN A 552 41.98 57.10 -9.64
C ASN A 552 41.09 58.00 -8.76
N LEU A 553 41.65 58.51 -7.65
CA LEU A 553 40.91 59.34 -6.68
C LEU A 553 40.68 60.78 -7.18
N VAL A 554 41.70 61.38 -7.78
CA VAL A 554 41.71 62.78 -8.24
C VAL A 554 42.51 62.86 -9.54
N SER A 555 42.09 63.72 -10.48
CA SER A 555 42.91 64.03 -11.66
C SER A 555 44.18 64.79 -11.26
N TYR A 556 45.35 64.18 -11.44
CA TYR A 556 46.63 64.84 -11.21
C TYR A 556 47.52 64.77 -12.47
N PRO A 557 48.10 65.89 -12.96
CA PRO A 557 47.98 67.26 -12.44
C PRO A 557 46.57 67.86 -12.66
N PRO A 558 46.14 68.83 -11.83
CA PRO A 558 44.80 69.42 -11.91
C PRO A 558 44.59 70.11 -13.26
N LYS A 559 43.45 69.83 -13.90
CA LYS A 559 43.04 70.50 -15.14
C LYS A 559 42.31 71.80 -14.79
N VAL A 560 42.55 72.86 -15.55
CA VAL A 560 41.87 74.15 -15.35
C VAL A 560 40.47 74.04 -15.95
N GLU A 561 39.44 74.23 -15.12
CA GLU A 561 38.04 74.17 -15.53
C GLU A 561 37.33 75.52 -15.31
N PRO A 562 36.46 75.96 -16.22
CA PRO A 562 35.68 77.19 -16.05
C PRO A 562 34.61 76.98 -14.97
N ILE A 563 34.73 77.72 -13.85
CA ILE A 563 33.73 77.72 -12.78
C ILE A 563 32.69 78.82 -13.09
N PRO A 564 31.39 78.49 -13.20
CA PRO A 564 30.37 79.50 -13.38
C PRO A 564 30.33 80.41 -12.14
N VAL A 565 30.22 81.73 -12.36
CA VAL A 565 30.04 82.70 -11.28
C VAL A 565 28.80 82.31 -10.48
N LYS A 566 28.92 82.24 -9.15
CA LYS A 566 27.85 81.82 -8.24
C LYS A 566 26.53 82.51 -8.63
N PRO A 567 25.49 81.77 -9.04
CA PRO A 567 24.23 82.39 -9.43
C PRO A 567 23.64 83.16 -8.25
N LEU A 568 23.07 84.34 -8.52
CA LEU A 568 22.36 85.10 -7.49
C LEU A 568 21.13 84.29 -7.06
N PHE A 569 21.21 83.69 -5.88
CA PHE A 569 20.09 82.99 -5.26
C PHE A 569 19.47 83.94 -4.23
N PHE A 570 18.25 84.39 -4.52
CA PHE A 570 17.47 85.16 -3.57
C PHE A 570 16.63 84.20 -2.73
N ASP A 571 16.69 84.32 -1.41
CA ASP A 571 15.79 83.58 -0.52
C ASP A 571 14.40 84.22 -0.58
N ALA A 572 13.60 83.79 -1.56
CA ALA A 572 12.22 84.24 -1.73
C ALA A 572 11.33 83.77 -0.58
N ALA A 573 11.71 82.70 0.15
CA ALA A 573 10.91 82.16 1.25
C ALA A 573 10.92 83.10 2.46
N TRP A 574 11.98 83.87 2.66
CA TRP A 574 12.04 84.90 3.71
C TRP A 574 10.90 85.92 3.61
N ASN A 575 10.46 86.26 2.39
CA ASN A 575 9.34 87.20 2.18
C ASN A 575 7.99 86.64 2.66
N TYR A 576 7.88 85.32 2.83
CA TYR A 576 6.65 84.64 3.24
C TYR A 576 6.68 84.16 4.70
N ILE A 577 7.72 84.51 5.48
CA ILE A 577 7.76 84.22 6.91
C ILE A 577 6.94 85.29 7.64
N GLU A 578 5.68 84.98 7.89
CA GLU A 578 4.77 85.79 8.70
C GLU A 578 4.56 85.16 10.08
N TYR A 579 4.49 86.00 11.12
CA TYR A 579 4.14 85.53 12.46
C TYR A 579 2.63 85.25 12.54
N PRO A 580 2.20 84.05 12.97
CA PRO A 580 0.78 83.73 13.08
C PRO A 580 0.12 84.65 14.12
N GLY A 581 -0.88 85.43 13.68
CA GLY A 581 -1.64 86.36 14.53
C GLY A 581 -1.46 87.86 14.23
N ARG A 582 -0.70 88.23 13.18
CA ARG A 582 -0.78 89.58 12.60
C ARG A 582 -1.69 89.54 11.38
N GLU A 583 -2.93 89.99 11.56
CA GLU A 583 -3.74 90.48 10.43
C GLU A 583 -2.97 91.64 9.79
N VAL A 584 -2.50 91.43 8.58
CA VAL A 584 -1.96 92.52 7.76
C VAL A 584 -3.15 93.39 7.41
N GLU A 585 -3.29 94.52 8.10
CA GLU A 585 -4.00 95.68 7.56
C GLU A 585 -3.47 95.86 6.14
N GLU A 586 -4.36 95.80 5.15
CA GLU A 586 -4.06 96.13 3.76
C GLU A 586 -3.19 97.38 3.78
N LYS A 587 -1.91 97.22 3.43
CA LYS A 587 -1.07 98.35 3.09
C LYS A 587 -1.73 98.97 1.88
N VAL A 588 -2.50 100.02 2.16
CA VAL A 588 -2.95 101.05 1.24
C VAL A 588 -1.85 101.22 0.21
N GLU A 589 -2.15 100.79 -1.02
CA GLU A 589 -1.44 101.25 -2.19
C GLU A 589 -1.53 102.77 -2.13
N ASN A 590 -0.44 103.41 -1.69
CA ASN A 590 -0.23 104.83 -1.92
C ASN A 590 -0.15 104.99 -3.43
N GLY A 591 -1.32 105.18 -4.03
CA GLY A 591 -1.48 105.64 -5.39
C GLY A 591 -0.77 106.98 -5.52
N VAL A 592 0.40 106.93 -6.17
CA VAL A 592 0.85 108.07 -6.95
C VAL A 592 -0.07 108.14 -8.17
N LYS A 593 -1.17 108.89 -8.04
CA LYS A 593 -1.93 109.39 -9.19
C LYS A 593 -1.47 110.80 -9.53
N GLY A 594 -0.95 110.92 -10.75
CA GLY A 594 -0.75 112.14 -11.53
C GLY A 594 0.17 111.78 -12.70
N ALA A 595 -0.22 111.72 -13.97
CA ALA A 595 -1.43 112.05 -14.70
C ALA A 595 -1.64 110.92 -15.75
N GLY A 596 -2.84 110.48 -16.12
CA GLY A 596 -3.88 111.31 -16.74
C GLY A 596 -3.67 111.37 -18.25
N ALA A 597 -3.97 110.27 -18.95
CA ALA A 597 -4.40 110.26 -20.35
C ALA A 597 -5.11 108.93 -20.64
N ASP A 598 -6.39 108.89 -20.30
CA ASP A 598 -7.36 107.96 -20.88
C ASP A 598 -7.42 108.17 -22.39
N VAL A 599 -7.35 107.09 -23.16
CA VAL A 599 -8.27 106.90 -24.30
C VAL A 599 -8.71 105.44 -24.31
N SER A 600 -10.00 105.29 -24.08
CA SER A 600 -10.82 104.08 -24.09
C SER A 600 -10.85 103.33 -25.42
N GLU A 601 -10.94 102.00 -25.29
CA GLU A 601 -11.62 101.01 -26.12
C GLU A 601 -12.20 101.42 -27.49
N LYS A 602 -11.87 100.62 -28.51
CA LYS A 602 -12.84 99.81 -29.25
C LYS A 602 -12.13 98.81 -30.15
N GLY A 603 -12.55 97.54 -30.06
CA GLY A 603 -12.26 96.55 -31.10
C GLY A 603 -13.09 96.81 -32.35
N THR A 604 -12.48 96.59 -33.52
CA THR A 604 -13.11 96.07 -34.74
C THR A 604 -12.02 95.62 -35.70
N ASP A 605 -12.25 94.47 -36.33
CA ASP A 605 -11.53 93.93 -37.47
C ASP A 605 -11.31 94.94 -38.60
N GLN A 606 -10.16 94.88 -39.28
CA GLN A 606 -10.06 94.58 -40.73
C GLN A 606 -8.64 94.79 -41.30
N ALA A 607 -8.20 93.77 -42.03
CA ALA A 607 -7.42 93.73 -43.27
C ALA A 607 -6.55 94.93 -43.73
N GLY A 608 -5.35 94.60 -44.23
CA GLY A 608 -4.64 95.38 -45.26
C GLY A 608 -3.17 95.68 -44.94
N GLN A 609 -2.26 94.74 -45.23
CA GLN A 609 -1.28 94.84 -46.32
C GLN A 609 -0.17 95.92 -46.22
N GLN A 610 1.08 95.40 -46.15
CA GLN A 610 2.24 95.78 -46.97
C GLN A 610 2.88 97.18 -46.80
N LYS A 611 4.13 97.24 -46.31
CA LYS A 611 5.39 97.19 -47.10
C LYS A 611 6.63 97.66 -46.31
N LYS A 612 7.69 96.85 -46.41
CA LYS A 612 9.12 97.16 -46.70
C LYS A 612 9.97 98.05 -45.77
N GLY A 613 11.20 97.55 -45.53
CA GLY A 613 12.44 98.32 -45.31
C GLY A 613 13.16 97.87 -44.04
N TRP A 614 14.07 96.89 -44.07
CA TRP A 614 15.47 96.91 -44.57
C TRP A 614 16.46 97.68 -43.66
N PHE A 615 17.29 96.90 -42.94
CA PHE A 615 18.62 97.13 -42.37
C PHE A 615 18.89 98.26 -41.35
N GLY A 616 19.61 97.88 -40.29
CA GLY A 616 21.03 98.24 -40.20
C GLY A 616 21.52 98.84 -38.88
N PHE A 617 22.48 98.13 -38.26
CA PHE A 617 23.60 98.61 -37.41
C PHE A 617 23.25 99.52 -36.21
N GLY A 618 23.59 99.16 -34.97
CA GLY A 618 24.97 98.87 -34.55
C GLY A 618 25.58 100.13 -33.93
N ARG A 619 25.67 100.15 -32.61
CA ARG A 619 26.75 100.74 -31.81
C ARG A 619 26.87 99.97 -30.51
#